data_AF-A0A1A8FNL8-F1
#
_entry.id   AF-A0A1A8FNL8-F1
#
_cell.length_a   1.000
_cell.length_b   1.000
_cell.length_c   1.000
_cell.angle_alpha   90.00
_cell.angle_beta   90.00
_cell.angle_gamma   90.00
#
_symmetry.space_group_name_H-M   'P 1'
#
loop_
_entity.id
_entity.type
_entity.pdbx_description
1 polymer ?
#
loop_
_entity_poly.entity_id
_entity_poly.type
_entity_poly.pdbx_seq_one_letter_code
_entity_poly.pdbx_strand_id
1 'polypeptide(L)' 'KTRVACQPANERNFHIFYQMMKGASDAQRNEWKMPRNQRFVWLPNCEKQVEDDCFQDTLEAMVHLGIDAE' A
#
# COMPACT_ATOMS: atom_id res chain seq x y z
N LYS A 1 11.01 2.71 12.47
CA LYS A 1 11.52 1.82 11.39
C LYS A 1 11.17 0.34 11.64
N THR A 2 11.25 -0.18 12.87
CA THR A 2 10.94 -1.59 13.21
C THR A 2 9.58 -2.09 12.74
N ARG A 3 8.53 -1.25 12.79
CA ARG A 3 7.16 -1.58 12.32
C ARG A 3 7.09 -2.06 10.87
N VAL A 4 8.04 -1.64 10.03
CA VAL A 4 8.11 -2.10 8.63
C VAL A 4 8.40 -3.59 8.56
N ALA A 5 9.31 -4.11 9.40
CA ALA A 5 9.76 -5.49 9.33
C ALA A 5 9.01 -6.42 10.29
N CYS A 6 8.53 -5.89 11.42
CA CYS A 6 7.88 -6.68 12.46
C CYS A 6 6.66 -5.93 13.02
N GLN A 7 5.54 -6.65 13.12
CA GLN A 7 4.31 -6.16 13.73
C GLN A 7 3.93 -7.09 14.89
N PRO A 8 3.44 -6.54 16.03
CA PRO A 8 2.80 -7.34 17.06
C PRO A 8 1.64 -8.16 16.50
N ALA A 9 1.25 -9.22 17.22
CA ALA A 9 0.09 -10.02 16.85
C ALA A 9 -1.15 -9.12 16.72
N ASN A 10 -1.91 -9.30 15.64
CA ASN A 10 -3.10 -8.51 15.29
C ASN A 10 -2.84 -7.04 14.90
N GLU A 11 -1.59 -6.59 14.81
CA GLU A 11 -1.27 -5.28 14.22
C GLU A 11 -0.99 -5.37 12.71
N ARG A 12 -1.13 -4.23 12.05
CA ARG A 12 -0.85 -4.05 10.62
C ARG A 12 0.45 -3.28 10.40
N ASN A 13 0.98 -3.41 9.19
CA ASN A 13 1.99 -2.47 8.70
C ASN A 13 1.35 -1.10 8.38
N PHE A 14 2.13 -0.15 7.85
CA PHE A 14 1.61 1.14 7.42
C PHE A 14 0.56 0.98 6.31
N HIS A 15 -0.50 1.78 6.40
CA HIS A 15 -1.65 1.77 5.48
C HIS A 15 -1.24 1.91 4.01
N ILE A 16 -0.24 2.73 3.72
CA ILE A 16 0.25 2.95 2.36
C ILE A 16 0.64 1.66 1.63
N PHE A 17 1.18 0.67 2.34
CA PHE A 17 1.54 -0.61 1.71
C PHE A 17 0.31 -1.42 1.28
N TYR A 18 -0.77 -1.35 2.05
CA TYR A 18 -2.04 -1.99 1.70
C TYR A 18 -2.75 -1.24 0.59
N GLN A 19 -2.79 0.08 0.68
CA GLN A 19 -3.32 0.97 -0.35
C GLN A 19 -2.66 0.73 -1.70
N MET A 20 -1.32 0.70 -1.76
CA MET A 20 -0.58 0.38 -2.99
C MET A 20 -0.89 -1.03 -3.50
N MET A 21 -0.88 -2.04 -2.63
CA MET A 21 -1.16 -3.43 -3.03
C MET A 21 -2.57 -3.64 -3.59
N LYS A 22 -3.55 -2.81 -3.20
CA LYS A 22 -4.94 -2.88 -3.66
C LYS A 22 -5.20 -1.94 -4.84
N GLY A 23 -4.83 -0.68 -4.70
CA GLY A 23 -5.19 0.42 -5.61
C GLY A 23 -4.23 0.66 -6.77
N ALA A 24 -3.07 0.00 -6.81
CA ALA A 24 -2.16 0.14 -7.96
C ALA A 24 -2.80 -0.36 -9.26
N SER A 25 -2.70 0.46 -10.31
CA SER A 25 -3.06 0.10 -11.68
C SER A 25 -2.17 -1.02 -12.24
N ASP A 26 -2.58 -1.67 -13.31
CA ASP A 26 -1.76 -2.72 -13.94
C ASP A 26 -0.43 -2.16 -14.50
N ALA A 27 -0.42 -0.91 -14.98
CA ALA A 27 0.79 -0.23 -15.41
C ALA A 27 1.79 -0.04 -14.24
N GLN A 28 1.31 0.50 -13.12
CA GLN A 28 2.11 0.68 -11.90
C GLN A 28 2.64 -0.67 -11.36
N ARG A 29 1.81 -1.71 -11.37
CA ARG A 29 2.22 -3.06 -10.94
C ARG A 29 3.33 -3.64 -11.82
N ASN A 30 3.25 -3.43 -13.12
CA ASN A 30 4.28 -3.86 -14.05
C ASN A 30 5.59 -3.11 -13.81
N GLU A 31 5.50 -1.80 -13.63
CA GLU A 31 6.66 -0.94 -13.32
C GLU A 31 7.34 -1.32 -12.00
N TRP A 32 6.55 -1.50 -10.93
CA TRP A 32 7.05 -1.79 -9.59
C TRP A 32 7.36 -3.27 -9.37
N LYS A 33 7.17 -4.11 -10.39
CA LYS A 33 7.32 -5.58 -10.32
C LYS A 33 6.52 -6.17 -9.16
N MET A 34 5.26 -5.76 -9.07
CA MET A 34 4.33 -6.10 -7.99
C MET A 34 3.10 -6.89 -8.51
N PRO A 35 3.25 -8.19 -8.82
CA PRO A 35 2.15 -9.04 -9.27
C PRO A 35 0.96 -9.04 -8.29
N ARG A 36 -0.25 -9.20 -8.80
CA ARG A 36 -1.49 -9.19 -7.98
C ARG A 36 -1.51 -10.24 -6.87
N ASN A 37 -0.85 -11.38 -7.09
CA ASN A 37 -0.78 -12.49 -6.14
C ASN A 37 0.50 -12.48 -5.29
N GLN A 38 1.31 -11.42 -5.36
CA GLN A 38 2.51 -11.34 -4.54
C GLN A 38 2.13 -11.18 -3.07
N ARG A 39 2.78 -11.97 -2.20
CA ARG A 39 2.59 -11.92 -0.75
C ARG A 39 3.91 -11.55 -0.09
N PHE A 40 3.85 -10.62 0.85
CA PHE A 40 5.01 -10.17 1.59
C PHE A 40 4.87 -10.59 3.06
N VAL A 41 5.94 -11.16 3.63
CA VAL A 41 5.97 -11.57 5.04
C VAL A 41 5.71 -10.38 5.97
N TRP A 42 6.21 -9.21 5.58
CA TRP A 42 6.05 -7.96 6.33
C TRP A 42 4.68 -7.29 6.11
N LEU A 43 3.82 -7.81 5.23
CA LEU A 43 2.49 -7.27 4.95
C LEU A 43 1.39 -8.32 5.19
N PRO A 44 1.18 -8.73 6.45
CA PRO A 44 0.15 -9.71 6.78
C PRO A 44 -1.25 -9.15 6.49
N ASN A 45 -2.20 -10.03 6.20
CA ASN A 45 -3.61 -9.69 5.95
C ASN A 45 -3.86 -8.72 4.78
N CYS A 46 -3.03 -8.73 3.73
CA CYS A 46 -3.17 -7.85 2.57
C CYS A 46 -4.52 -7.96 1.82
N GLU A 47 -5.26 -9.04 2.05
CA GLU A 47 -6.58 -9.29 1.44
C GLU A 47 -7.75 -8.76 2.29
N LYS A 48 -7.52 -8.43 3.56
CA LYS A 48 -8.58 -7.90 4.43
C LYS A 48 -8.90 -6.47 4.01
N GLN A 49 -10.16 -6.23 3.61
CA GLN A 49 -10.63 -4.91 3.27
C GLN A 49 -10.89 -4.10 4.55
N VAL A 50 -10.26 -2.93 4.64
CA VAL A 50 -10.62 -1.87 5.58
C VAL A 50 -11.03 -0.66 4.74
N GLU A 51 -12.10 0.02 5.13
CA GLU A 51 -12.69 1.12 4.34
C GLU A 51 -11.71 2.28 4.14
N ASP A 52 -10.82 2.54 5.11
CA ASP A 52 -9.87 3.66 5.10
C ASP A 52 -8.60 3.43 4.23
N ASP A 53 -8.49 2.32 3.50
CA ASP A 53 -7.32 2.00 2.68
C ASP A 53 -7.54 2.34 1.18
N CYS A 54 -8.05 3.54 0.89
CA CYS A 54 -8.16 4.05 -0.48
C CYS A 54 -6.83 4.67 -0.95
N PHE A 55 -6.25 4.12 -2.03
CA PHE A 55 -5.02 4.64 -2.61
C PHE A 55 -5.21 5.99 -3.31
N GLN A 56 -6.38 6.18 -3.95
CA GLN A 56 -6.69 7.39 -4.70
C GLN A 56 -6.72 8.62 -3.80
N ASP A 57 -7.35 8.52 -2.62
CA ASP A 57 -7.41 9.60 -1.64
C ASP A 57 -6.01 10.03 -1.19
N THR A 58 -5.09 9.07 -1.08
CA THR A 58 -3.69 9.35 -0.71
C THR A 58 -2.95 10.05 -1.85
N LEU A 59 -3.15 9.62 -3.10
CA LEU A 59 -2.58 10.31 -4.27
C LEU A 59 -3.10 11.74 -4.39
N GLU A 60 -4.41 11.95 -4.21
CA GLU A 60 -5.02 13.28 -4.24
C GLU A 60 -4.43 14.17 -3.15
N ALA A 61 -4.28 13.66 -1.92
CA ALA A 61 -3.63 14.40 -0.85
C ALA A 61 -2.17 14.79 -1.19
N MET A 62 -1.40 13.90 -1.84
CA MET A 62 -0.02 14.19 -2.27
C MET A 62 0.02 15.32 -3.30
N VAL A 63 -0.89 15.34 -4.27
CA VAL A 63 -1.02 16.43 -5.26
C VAL A 63 -1.34 17.76 -4.57
N HIS A 64 -2.27 17.78 -3.59
CA HIS A 64 -2.57 18.99 -2.83
C HIS A 64 -1.38 19.53 -2.01
N LEU A 65 -0.43 18.65 -1.66
CA LEU A 65 0.82 19.01 -1.00
C LEU A 65 1.93 19.46 -1.97
N GLY A 66 1.66 19.51 -3.27
CA GLY A 66 2.64 19.85 -4.30
C GLY A 66 3.63 18.72 -4.60
N ILE A 67 3.25 17.47 -4.33
CA ILE A 67 4.01 16.29 -4.75
C ILE A 67 3.39 15.78 -6.04
N ASP A 68 3.92 16.24 -7.16
CA ASP A 68 3.47 15.86 -8.50
C ASP A 68 4.08 14.52 -8.95
N ALA A 69 3.45 13.90 -9.95
CA ALA A 69 4.03 12.77 -10.66
C ALA A 69 5.20 13.28 -11.52
N GLU A 70 6.40 12.74 -11.30
CA GLU A 70 7.62 13.03 -12.08
C GLU A 70 7.58 12.41 -13.49
#